data_AF-S7J4D2-F1
#
_entry.id   AF-S7J4D2-F1
#
_cell.length_a   1.000
_cell.length_b   1.000
_cell.length_c   1.000
_cell.angle_alpha   90.00
_cell.angle_beta   90.00
_cell.angle_gamma   90.00
#
_symmetry.space_group_name_H-M   'P 1'
#
loop_
_entity.id
_entity.type
_entity.pdbx_description
1 polymer ?
#
loop_
_entity_poly.entity_id
_entity_poly.type
_entity_poly.pdbx_seq_one_letter_code
_entity_poly.pdbx_strand_id
1 'polypeptide(L)'
;MNDRMPVGIDDFQKVREGYYFVDKTDFIKDLIDSHGEVTLLIRPRRFGKTLTMSMLDWFFSAEKEKESRELFQGLHIASDGAGYMKHRGQYPVIFLTLKGVQNDTWQSLYDSFCLLMQSEYERHDYLLKGSLLKPSEQAYYRRILDLTGSEADYQVSLLYLSHYLRRYYDRKTIILIDEYDAPIQCAYDHGFYDKAISYFRIWFNNALKSNASLAFAVLTGVLRIAKESIFSGLNNLKVCSVMTRMYADVMGFTPYEIKKMAQDLAMEGALSDIQAWYDGYHFGDQDIYNPWSVINFYNGPLVKTTF
;
A
#
# COMPACT_ATOMS: atom_id res chain seq x y z
N MET A 1 16.66 13.07 -17.61
CA MET A 1 16.28 12.24 -16.44
C MET A 1 16.39 13.14 -15.23
N ASN A 2 15.57 12.96 -14.19
CA ASN A 2 15.69 13.74 -12.96
C ASN A 2 16.76 13.10 -12.08
N ASP A 3 17.71 13.89 -11.57
CA ASP A 3 18.83 13.37 -10.77
C ASP A 3 18.63 13.57 -9.25
N ARG A 4 17.52 14.21 -8.87
CA ARG A 4 17.19 14.51 -7.48
C ARG A 4 16.66 13.27 -6.77
N MET A 5 17.27 12.86 -5.66
CA MET A 5 16.81 11.68 -4.90
C MET A 5 15.51 11.93 -4.11
N PRO A 6 14.56 10.97 -4.07
CA PRO A 6 13.26 11.13 -3.41
C PRO A 6 13.33 10.85 -1.89
N VAL A 7 14.09 11.64 -1.14
CA VAL A 7 14.24 11.45 0.32
C VAL A 7 12.91 11.76 1.02
N GLY A 8 12.30 10.73 1.61
CA GLY A 8 11.05 10.87 2.38
C GLY A 8 9.80 11.10 1.54
N ILE A 9 9.86 10.81 0.23
CA ILE A 9 8.73 10.98 -0.68
C ILE A 9 8.15 9.60 -1.00
N ASP A 10 6.87 9.46 -0.71
CA ASP A 10 6.11 8.20 -0.80
C ASP A 10 4.93 8.28 -1.79
N ASP A 11 4.73 9.44 -2.43
CA ASP A 11 3.77 9.59 -3.51
C ASP A 11 4.42 9.35 -4.88
N PHE A 12 3.88 8.41 -5.64
CA PHE A 12 4.41 8.00 -6.93
C PHE A 12 4.38 9.12 -7.97
N GLN A 13 3.33 9.93 -8.02
CA GLN A 13 3.25 11.08 -8.94
C GLN A 13 4.40 12.06 -8.67
N LYS A 14 4.58 12.48 -7.41
CA LYS A 14 5.68 13.39 -7.03
C LYS A 14 7.03 12.82 -7.45
N VAL A 15 7.29 11.54 -7.16
CA VAL A 15 8.55 10.88 -7.55
C VAL A 15 8.72 10.90 -9.07
N ARG A 16 7.68 10.56 -9.83
CA ARG A 16 7.75 10.52 -11.30
C ARG A 16 7.99 11.88 -11.94
N GLU A 17 7.44 12.94 -11.39
CA GLU A 17 7.54 14.29 -11.94
C GLU A 17 8.83 15.01 -11.55
N GLY A 18 9.32 14.80 -10.32
CA GLY A 18 10.37 15.66 -9.74
C GLY A 18 11.65 14.96 -9.29
N TYR A 19 11.72 13.63 -9.32
CA TYR A 19 12.81 12.88 -8.70
C TYR A 19 13.33 11.74 -9.57
N TYR A 20 14.51 11.25 -9.22
CA TYR A 20 15.08 10.03 -9.76
C TYR A 20 14.18 8.85 -9.37
N PHE A 21 13.79 8.07 -10.36
CA PHE A 21 12.88 6.94 -10.19
C PHE A 21 13.49 5.68 -10.76
N VAL A 22 13.63 4.66 -9.91
CA VAL A 22 13.92 3.30 -10.34
C VAL A 22 12.60 2.63 -10.70
N ASP A 23 12.47 2.20 -11.95
CA ASP A 23 11.25 1.59 -12.45
C ASP A 23 11.01 0.21 -11.84
N LYS A 24 9.90 0.09 -11.10
CA LYS A 24 9.41 -1.15 -10.47
C LYS A 24 8.03 -1.57 -10.99
N THR A 25 7.64 -1.05 -12.15
CA THR A 25 6.28 -1.23 -12.67
C THR A 25 5.97 -2.63 -13.18
N ASP A 26 6.98 -3.48 -13.39
CA ASP A 26 6.81 -4.92 -13.67
C ASP A 26 5.97 -5.61 -12.58
N PHE A 27 6.00 -5.10 -11.35
CA PHE A 27 5.15 -5.58 -10.26
C PHE A 27 3.65 -5.54 -10.61
N ILE A 28 3.21 -4.52 -11.36
CA ILE A 28 1.79 -4.38 -11.74
C ILE A 28 1.36 -5.56 -12.62
N LYS A 29 2.23 -5.95 -13.56
CA LYS A 29 2.02 -7.12 -14.42
C LYS A 29 1.97 -8.40 -13.59
N ASP A 30 2.95 -8.62 -12.72
CA ASP A 30 2.96 -9.81 -11.86
C ASP A 30 1.74 -9.88 -10.94
N LEU A 31 1.21 -8.73 -10.51
CA LEU A 31 -0.02 -8.66 -9.73
C LEU A 31 -1.25 -9.03 -10.58
N ILE A 32 -1.35 -8.51 -11.80
CA ILE A 32 -2.44 -8.85 -12.74
C ILE A 32 -2.44 -10.34 -13.06
N ASP A 33 -1.27 -10.94 -13.26
CA ASP A 33 -1.15 -12.34 -13.68
C ASP A 33 -1.30 -13.33 -12.51
N SER A 34 -0.89 -12.94 -11.30
CA SER A 34 -0.65 -13.90 -10.21
C SER A 34 -1.18 -13.50 -8.83
N HIS A 35 -1.99 -12.45 -8.69
CA HIS A 35 -2.50 -12.07 -7.37
C HIS A 35 -3.34 -13.20 -6.72
N GLY A 36 -3.25 -13.29 -5.39
CA GLY A 36 -4.34 -13.92 -4.62
C GLY A 36 -5.51 -12.94 -4.47
N GLU A 37 -6.63 -13.40 -3.92
CA GLU A 37 -7.74 -12.49 -3.53
C GLU A 37 -7.25 -11.46 -2.51
N VAL A 38 -6.32 -11.85 -1.64
CA VAL A 38 -5.58 -10.97 -0.73
C VAL A 38 -4.09 -11.25 -0.84
N THR A 39 -3.28 -10.25 -1.15
CA THR A 39 -1.82 -10.33 -1.22
C THR A 39 -1.20 -9.50 -0.11
N LEU A 40 -0.44 -10.13 0.80
CA LEU A 40 0.27 -9.45 1.88
C LEU A 40 1.77 -9.39 1.58
N LEU A 41 2.30 -8.16 1.49
CA LEU A 41 3.71 -7.85 1.27
C LEU A 41 4.37 -7.47 2.62
N ILE A 42 5.21 -8.34 3.15
CA ILE A 42 5.95 -8.07 4.40
C ILE A 42 7.36 -7.61 4.04
N ARG A 43 7.71 -6.37 4.42
CA ARG A 43 9.04 -5.80 4.22
C ARG A 43 9.51 -4.97 5.42
N PRO A 44 10.82 -4.90 5.69
CA PRO A 44 11.37 -4.06 6.75
C PRO A 44 10.94 -2.59 6.63
N ARG A 45 11.16 -1.82 7.69
CA ARG A 45 10.89 -0.37 7.68
C ARG A 45 11.70 0.32 6.58
N ARG A 46 11.12 1.36 5.97
CA ARG A 46 11.77 2.19 4.93
C ARG A 46 12.16 1.45 3.63
N PHE A 47 11.45 0.37 3.30
CA PHE A 47 11.63 -0.41 2.05
C PHE A 47 10.83 0.09 0.85
N GLY A 48 10.20 1.27 0.92
CA GLY A 48 9.39 1.80 -0.18
C GLY A 48 7.96 1.25 -0.28
N LYS A 49 7.45 0.60 0.78
CA LYS A 49 6.08 0.04 0.83
C LYS A 49 5.01 1.04 0.37
N THR A 50 4.99 2.22 0.99
CA THR A 50 4.01 3.27 0.69
C THR A 50 4.11 3.78 -0.74
N LEU A 51 5.34 3.93 -1.27
CA LEU A 51 5.57 4.31 -2.68
C LEU A 51 5.01 3.26 -3.65
N THR A 52 5.22 1.97 -3.37
CA THR A 52 4.62 0.89 -4.16
C THR A 52 3.09 0.94 -4.10
N MET A 53 2.50 1.18 -2.92
CA MET A 53 1.05 1.29 -2.78
C MET A 53 0.47 2.49 -3.53
N SER A 54 1.15 3.63 -3.45
CA SER A 54 0.82 4.82 -4.24
C SER A 54 0.89 4.54 -5.75
N MET A 55 1.92 3.82 -6.22
CA MET A 55 2.03 3.41 -7.63
C MET A 55 0.85 2.54 -8.07
N LEU A 56 0.42 1.57 -7.25
CA LEU A 56 -0.75 0.74 -7.56
C LEU A 56 -2.03 1.58 -7.63
N ASP A 57 -2.23 2.50 -6.68
CA ASP A 57 -3.39 3.40 -6.68
C ASP A 57 -3.40 4.29 -7.94
N TRP A 58 -2.27 4.90 -8.29
CA TRP A 58 -2.11 5.66 -9.52
C TRP A 58 -2.36 4.82 -10.78
N PHE A 59 -1.98 3.54 -10.79
CA PHE A 59 -2.21 2.69 -11.95
C PHE A 59 -3.69 2.31 -12.08
N PHE A 60 -4.31 1.78 -11.02
CA PHE A 60 -5.63 1.15 -11.13
C PHE A 60 -6.82 2.12 -10.98
N SER A 61 -6.66 3.24 -10.24
CA SER A 61 -7.77 4.07 -9.81
C SER A 61 -8.47 4.80 -10.95
N ALA A 62 -9.77 4.54 -11.12
CA ALA A 62 -10.63 5.20 -12.09
C ALA A 62 -10.73 6.71 -11.88
N GLU A 63 -10.59 7.19 -10.63
CA GLU A 63 -10.56 8.62 -10.32
C GLU A 63 -9.32 9.32 -10.87
N LYS A 64 -8.26 8.55 -11.16
CA LYS A 64 -6.95 9.03 -11.64
C LYS A 64 -6.69 8.65 -13.11
N GLU A 65 -7.73 8.27 -13.87
CA GLU A 65 -7.57 7.76 -15.23
C GLU A 65 -6.89 8.78 -16.14
N LYS A 66 -7.19 10.07 -16.04
CA LYS A 66 -6.63 11.07 -16.95
C LYS A 66 -5.15 11.31 -16.67
N GLU A 67 -4.83 11.53 -15.40
CA GLU A 67 -3.51 11.91 -14.90
C GLU A 67 -2.53 10.73 -14.95
N SER A 68 -3.00 9.50 -14.71
CA SER A 68 -2.13 8.32 -14.67
C SER A 68 -1.45 8.01 -16.00
N ARG A 69 -2.00 8.42 -17.15
CA ARG A 69 -1.45 8.07 -18.46
C ARG A 69 -0.01 8.57 -18.64
N GLU A 70 0.25 9.81 -18.26
CA GLU A 70 1.56 10.45 -18.41
C GLU A 70 2.58 9.85 -17.43
N LEU A 71 2.13 9.48 -16.23
CA LEU A 71 3.00 8.90 -15.19
C LEU A 71 3.62 7.56 -15.60
N PHE A 72 2.87 6.73 -16.33
CA PHE A 72 3.35 5.41 -16.76
C PHE A 72 4.03 5.40 -18.14
N GLN A 73 4.09 6.54 -18.84
CA GLN A 73 4.77 6.61 -20.13
C GLN A 73 6.27 6.35 -19.97
N GLY A 74 6.80 5.45 -20.82
CA GLY A 74 8.22 5.09 -20.84
C GLY A 74 8.63 4.12 -19.72
N LEU A 75 7.69 3.65 -18.90
CA LEU A 75 7.94 2.61 -17.90
C LEU A 75 7.75 1.20 -18.48
N HIS A 76 8.30 0.19 -17.82
CA HIS A 76 8.27 -1.20 -18.27
C HIS A 76 6.84 -1.70 -18.51
N ILE A 77 5.91 -1.41 -17.59
CA ILE A 77 4.50 -1.82 -17.73
C ILE A 77 3.82 -1.28 -18.99
N ALA A 78 4.23 -0.10 -19.48
CA ALA A 78 3.71 0.46 -20.72
C ALA A 78 4.22 -0.31 -21.96
N SER A 79 5.38 -0.95 -21.84
CA SER A 79 6.01 -1.74 -22.90
C SER A 79 5.50 -3.20 -22.93
N ASP A 80 5.00 -3.72 -21.81
CA ASP A 80 4.43 -5.08 -21.71
C ASP A 80 3.12 -5.27 -22.49
N GLY A 81 2.53 -4.17 -23.00
CA GLY A 81 1.52 -4.21 -24.05
C GLY A 81 0.10 -3.82 -23.60
N ALA A 82 -0.79 -3.72 -24.59
CA ALA A 82 -2.16 -3.24 -24.42
C ALA A 82 -2.99 -4.10 -23.45
N GLY A 83 -2.63 -5.38 -23.28
CA GLY A 83 -3.30 -6.31 -22.38
C GLY A 83 -3.23 -5.89 -20.91
N TYR A 84 -2.11 -5.35 -20.45
CA TYR A 84 -1.95 -4.86 -19.09
C TYR A 84 -2.45 -3.41 -18.96
N MET A 85 -2.17 -2.57 -19.97
CA MET A 85 -2.58 -1.16 -19.96
C MET A 85 -4.10 -0.96 -19.98
N LYS A 86 -4.89 -1.95 -20.42
CA LYS A 86 -6.36 -1.92 -20.29
C LYS A 86 -6.85 -1.91 -18.84
N HIS A 87 -6.00 -2.22 -17.85
CA HIS A 87 -6.33 -2.17 -16.42
C HIS A 87 -6.07 -0.80 -15.80
N ARG A 88 -5.41 0.12 -16.53
CA ARG A 88 -5.07 1.44 -16.02
C ARG A 88 -6.31 2.33 -15.90
N GLY A 89 -6.50 2.96 -14.75
CA GLY A 89 -7.57 3.91 -14.50
C GLY A 89 -8.96 3.31 -14.65
N GLN A 90 -9.12 2.06 -14.25
CA GLN A 90 -10.29 1.25 -14.57
C GLN A 90 -11.11 0.82 -13.37
N TYR A 91 -10.55 0.86 -12.17
CA TYR A 91 -11.12 0.25 -10.98
C TYR A 91 -11.43 1.31 -9.93
N PRO A 92 -12.53 1.18 -9.17
CA PRO A 92 -12.61 1.84 -7.89
C PRO A 92 -11.51 1.30 -6.98
N VAL A 93 -10.72 2.19 -6.40
CA VAL A 93 -9.64 1.85 -5.47
C VAL A 93 -9.93 2.51 -4.13
N ILE A 94 -9.99 1.72 -3.07
CA ILE A 94 -9.95 2.21 -1.68
C ILE A 94 -8.50 2.10 -1.22
N PHE A 95 -7.87 3.21 -0.86
CA PHE A 95 -6.50 3.21 -0.37
C PHE A 95 -6.42 3.80 1.04
N LEU A 96 -6.10 2.95 2.02
CA LEU A 96 -5.99 3.32 3.42
C LEU A 96 -4.57 3.10 3.93
N THR A 97 -4.05 4.03 4.74
CA THR A 97 -2.85 3.81 5.54
C THR A 97 -3.23 3.74 7.02
N LEU A 98 -2.88 2.65 7.70
CA LEU A 98 -3.14 2.52 9.14
C LEU A 98 -2.01 3.11 10.00
N LYS A 99 -1.00 3.73 9.37
CA LYS A 99 0.10 4.41 10.04
C LYS A 99 -0.36 5.43 11.08
N GLY A 100 -1.44 6.17 10.79
CA GLY A 100 -1.99 7.20 11.68
C GLY A 100 -2.88 6.66 12.81
N VAL A 101 -3.20 5.36 12.81
CA VAL A 101 -4.10 4.74 13.78
C VAL A 101 -3.28 4.19 14.95
N GLN A 102 -2.74 5.11 15.76
CA GLN A 102 -1.86 4.81 16.89
C GLN A 102 -2.14 5.78 18.04
N ASN A 103 -2.38 5.26 19.24
CA ASN A 103 -2.54 6.05 20.47
C ASN A 103 -2.23 5.19 21.70
N ASP A 104 -2.10 5.83 22.86
CA ASP A 104 -1.77 5.22 24.14
C ASP A 104 -2.93 4.46 24.82
N THR A 105 -4.17 4.60 24.31
CA THR A 105 -5.33 3.87 24.79
C THR A 105 -6.18 3.31 23.65
N TRP A 106 -6.94 2.25 23.94
CA TRP A 106 -7.90 1.69 22.97
C TRP A 106 -8.88 2.73 22.45
N GLN A 107 -9.46 3.57 23.33
CA GLN A 107 -10.50 4.51 22.93
C GLN A 107 -9.93 5.53 21.94
N SER A 108 -8.79 6.15 22.27
CA SER A 108 -8.14 7.10 21.37
C SER A 108 -7.71 6.44 20.05
N LEU A 109 -7.21 5.20 20.07
CA LEU A 109 -6.87 4.46 18.85
C LEU A 109 -8.10 4.22 17.98
N TYR A 110 -9.20 3.79 18.59
CA TYR A 110 -10.46 3.57 17.92
C TYR A 110 -11.05 4.86 17.34
N ASP A 111 -10.92 5.99 18.04
CA ASP A 111 -11.35 7.30 17.54
C ASP A 111 -10.53 7.72 16.30
N SER A 112 -9.20 7.50 16.31
CA SER A 112 -8.36 7.71 15.12
C SER A 112 -8.73 6.79 13.95
N PHE A 113 -9.13 5.55 14.23
CA PHE A 113 -9.66 4.65 13.21
C PHE A 113 -10.99 5.15 12.63
N CYS A 114 -11.89 5.67 13.47
CA CYS A 114 -13.15 6.26 13.02
C CYS A 114 -12.91 7.47 12.09
N LEU A 115 -11.97 8.34 12.45
CA LEU A 115 -11.57 9.50 11.62
C LEU A 115 -10.97 9.07 10.28
N LEU A 116 -10.16 8.01 10.24
CA LEU A 116 -9.66 7.44 8.99
C LEU A 116 -10.81 6.97 8.10
N MET A 117 -11.78 6.24 8.65
CA MET A 117 -12.93 5.76 7.89
C MET A 117 -13.84 6.91 7.44
N GLN A 118 -14.04 7.92 8.29
CA GLN A 118 -14.77 9.14 7.95
C GLN A 118 -14.13 9.82 6.73
N SER A 119 -12.83 10.06 6.76
CA SER A 119 -12.10 10.71 5.65
C SER A 119 -12.23 9.93 4.33
N GLU A 120 -12.17 8.60 4.38
CA GLU A 120 -12.36 7.78 3.19
C GLU A 120 -13.81 7.82 2.68
N TYR A 121 -14.80 7.90 3.58
CA TYR A 121 -16.20 8.13 3.18
C TYR A 121 -16.42 9.54 2.62
N GLU A 122 -15.74 10.56 3.15
CA GLU A 122 -15.79 11.93 2.61
C GLU A 122 -15.24 12.00 1.19
N ARG A 123 -14.13 11.28 0.90
CA ARG A 123 -13.57 11.18 -0.45
C ARG A 123 -14.59 10.69 -1.49
N HIS A 124 -15.55 9.89 -1.05
CA HIS A 124 -16.60 9.32 -1.89
C HIS A 124 -18.00 9.93 -1.65
N ASP A 125 -18.09 11.16 -1.13
CA ASP A 125 -19.36 11.86 -0.86
C ASP A 125 -20.33 11.88 -2.06
N TYR A 126 -19.78 11.81 -3.28
CA TYR A 126 -20.52 11.76 -4.52
C TYR A 126 -21.47 10.56 -4.61
N LEU A 127 -21.22 9.48 -3.85
CA LEU A 127 -22.11 8.32 -3.75
C LEU A 127 -23.45 8.66 -3.07
N LEU A 128 -23.51 9.72 -2.26
CA LEU A 128 -24.75 10.24 -1.68
C LEU A 128 -25.60 11.02 -2.69
N LYS A 129 -25.03 11.38 -3.85
CA LYS A 129 -25.74 12.12 -4.90
C LYS A 129 -26.55 11.12 -5.73
N GLY A 130 -27.84 11.40 -5.91
CA GLY A 130 -28.74 10.59 -6.72
C GLY A 130 -29.38 9.41 -5.97
N SER A 131 -29.71 8.34 -6.70
CA SER A 131 -30.52 7.21 -6.23
C SER A 131 -29.76 5.89 -6.07
N LEU A 132 -28.42 5.92 -6.14
CA LEU A 132 -27.57 4.72 -6.02
C LEU A 132 -27.76 4.02 -4.67
N LEU A 133 -27.77 4.81 -3.59
CA LEU A 133 -27.88 4.33 -2.22
C LEU A 133 -29.34 4.40 -1.76
N LYS A 134 -29.83 3.30 -1.18
CA LYS A 134 -31.14 3.23 -0.54
C LYS A 134 -31.18 4.17 0.68
N PRO A 135 -32.37 4.62 1.14
CA PRO A 135 -32.47 5.50 2.31
C PRO A 135 -31.73 4.98 3.56
N SER A 136 -31.78 3.67 3.82
CA SER A 136 -31.06 3.05 4.93
C SER A 136 -29.53 3.08 4.76
N GLU A 137 -29.04 2.93 3.54
CA GLU A 137 -27.61 2.99 3.20
C GLU A 137 -27.10 4.42 3.30
N GLN A 138 -27.89 5.40 2.86
CA GLN A 138 -27.58 6.81 3.06
C GLN A 138 -27.53 7.17 4.55
N ALA A 139 -28.46 6.65 5.36
CA ALA A 139 -28.44 6.86 6.80
C ALA A 139 -27.20 6.23 7.45
N TYR A 140 -26.81 5.02 7.03
CA TYR A 140 -25.55 4.40 7.46
C TYR A 140 -24.33 5.25 7.07
N TYR A 141 -24.27 5.69 5.81
CA TYR A 141 -23.18 6.50 5.29
C TYR A 141 -23.02 7.80 6.08
N ARG A 142 -24.14 8.49 6.38
CA ARG A 142 -24.15 9.69 7.22
C ARG A 142 -23.68 9.41 8.64
N ARG A 143 -24.00 8.25 9.24
CA ARG A 143 -23.45 7.91 10.57
C ARG A 143 -21.92 7.82 10.59
N ILE A 144 -21.31 7.33 9.51
CA ILE A 144 -19.84 7.31 9.39
C ILE A 144 -19.30 8.74 9.21
N LEU A 145 -19.92 9.54 8.34
CA LEU A 145 -19.53 10.94 8.12
C LEU A 145 -19.69 11.81 9.37
N ASP A 146 -20.74 11.60 10.15
CA ASP A 146 -21.04 12.39 11.35
C ASP A 146 -20.35 11.85 12.60
N LEU A 147 -19.54 10.79 12.48
CA LEU A 147 -18.89 10.07 13.58
C LEU A 147 -19.87 9.55 14.65
N THR A 148 -21.11 9.24 14.26
CA THR A 148 -22.18 8.71 15.14
C THR A 148 -22.41 7.21 14.97
N GLY A 149 -21.61 6.54 14.13
CA GLY A 149 -21.63 5.09 13.95
C GLY A 149 -21.25 4.32 15.20
N SER A 150 -21.88 3.16 15.40
CA SER A 150 -21.51 2.19 16.44
C SER A 150 -20.24 1.43 16.07
N GLU A 151 -19.62 0.75 17.05
CA GLU A 151 -18.48 -0.15 16.80
C GLU A 151 -18.78 -1.20 15.72
N ALA A 152 -20.00 -1.73 15.70
CA ALA A 152 -20.46 -2.65 14.67
C ALA A 152 -20.59 -1.99 13.29
N ASP A 153 -21.02 -0.72 13.23
CA ASP A 153 -21.06 0.02 11.95
C ASP A 153 -19.65 0.14 11.38
N TYR A 154 -18.66 0.51 12.20
CA TYR A 154 -17.28 0.67 11.75
C TYR A 154 -16.60 -0.66 11.38
N GLN A 155 -16.95 -1.77 12.03
CA GLN A 155 -16.48 -3.11 11.67
C GLN A 155 -16.87 -3.55 10.24
N VAL A 156 -17.95 -3.01 9.68
CA VAL A 156 -18.41 -3.33 8.30
C VAL A 156 -18.19 -2.18 7.31
N SER A 157 -17.63 -1.06 7.75
CA SER A 157 -17.49 0.17 6.97
C SER A 157 -16.74 -0.02 5.66
N LEU A 158 -15.61 -0.73 5.67
CA LEU A 158 -14.83 -0.98 4.47
C LEU A 158 -15.57 -1.92 3.48
N LEU A 159 -16.28 -2.92 4.02
CA LEU A 159 -17.11 -3.82 3.22
C LEU A 159 -18.22 -3.04 2.49
N TYR A 160 -18.98 -2.23 3.22
CA TYR A 160 -20.09 -1.46 2.64
C TYR A 160 -19.61 -0.44 1.63
N LEU A 161 -18.51 0.27 1.91
CA LEU A 161 -17.93 1.20 0.94
C LEU A 161 -17.55 0.48 -0.37
N SER A 162 -16.94 -0.70 -0.29
CA SER A 162 -16.62 -1.49 -1.49
C SER A 162 -17.88 -1.89 -2.29
N HIS A 163 -19.00 -2.16 -1.61
CA HIS A 163 -20.27 -2.47 -2.28
C HIS A 163 -20.86 -1.24 -2.97
N TYR A 164 -20.71 -0.07 -2.37
CA TYR A 164 -21.21 1.19 -2.91
C TYR A 164 -20.42 1.58 -4.16
N LEU A 165 -19.09 1.51 -4.07
CA LEU A 165 -18.21 1.77 -5.20
C LEU A 165 -18.43 0.78 -6.34
N ARG A 166 -18.59 -0.52 -6.03
CA ARG A 166 -18.91 -1.50 -7.07
C ARG A 166 -20.19 -1.17 -7.83
N ARG A 167 -21.24 -0.76 -7.14
CA ARG A 167 -22.50 -0.38 -7.79
C ARG A 167 -22.35 0.88 -8.63
N TYR A 168 -21.56 1.86 -8.16
CA TYR A 168 -21.37 3.12 -8.87
C TYR A 168 -20.54 2.96 -10.15
N TYR A 169 -19.43 2.23 -10.07
CA TYR A 169 -18.50 2.04 -11.20
C TYR A 169 -18.83 0.82 -12.07
N ASP A 170 -19.83 0.01 -11.70
CA ASP A 170 -20.12 -1.30 -12.28
C ASP A 170 -18.87 -2.20 -12.39
N ARG A 171 -18.00 -2.13 -11.38
CA ARG A 171 -16.74 -2.86 -11.35
C ARG A 171 -16.33 -3.21 -9.94
N LYS A 172 -15.72 -4.39 -9.77
CA LYS A 172 -15.17 -4.79 -8.47
C LYS A 172 -14.10 -3.80 -7.97
N THR A 173 -14.07 -3.60 -6.67
CA THR A 173 -13.18 -2.67 -5.95
C THR A 173 -11.85 -3.31 -5.62
N ILE A 174 -10.77 -2.58 -5.82
CA ILE A 174 -9.44 -2.93 -5.32
C ILE A 174 -9.27 -2.27 -3.96
N ILE A 175 -8.76 -3.02 -2.98
CA ILE A 175 -8.50 -2.51 -1.63
C ILE A 175 -6.99 -2.52 -1.36
N LEU A 176 -6.42 -1.36 -1.09
CA LEU A 176 -5.02 -1.17 -0.78
C LEU A 176 -4.91 -0.74 0.70
N ILE A 177 -4.18 -1.48 1.53
CA ILE A 177 -3.99 -1.15 2.95
C ILE A 177 -2.49 -1.13 3.27
N ASP A 178 -1.95 0.06 3.51
CA ASP A 178 -0.56 0.26 3.91
C ASP A 178 -0.42 0.21 5.45
N GLU A 179 0.66 -0.41 5.92
CA GLU A 179 0.98 -0.60 7.34
C GLU A 179 -0.15 -1.26 8.16
N TYR A 180 -0.70 -2.37 7.65
CA TYR A 180 -1.85 -3.09 8.25
C TYR A 180 -1.66 -3.46 9.74
N ASP A 181 -0.41 -3.60 10.18
CA ASP A 181 0.01 -4.05 11.50
C ASP A 181 0.30 -2.89 12.47
N ALA A 182 0.31 -1.63 12.02
CA ALA A 182 0.63 -0.48 12.87
C ALA A 182 -0.30 -0.34 14.10
N PRO A 183 -1.63 -0.50 13.99
CA PRO A 183 -2.51 -0.42 15.17
C PRO A 183 -2.26 -1.54 16.17
N ILE A 184 -1.90 -2.73 15.66
CA ILE A 184 -1.64 -3.92 16.47
C ILE A 184 -0.32 -3.78 17.22
N GLN A 185 0.72 -3.26 16.56
CA GLN A 185 1.98 -2.94 17.20
C GLN A 185 1.77 -1.92 18.32
N CYS A 186 1.06 -0.83 18.03
CA CYS A 186 0.75 0.20 19.02
C CYS A 186 -0.02 -0.36 20.22
N ALA A 187 -1.01 -1.21 19.98
CA ALA A 187 -1.79 -1.86 21.04
C ALA A 187 -0.96 -2.83 21.90
N TYR A 188 0.03 -3.51 21.32
CA TYR A 188 0.98 -4.34 22.06
C TYR A 188 1.84 -3.48 22.99
N ASP A 189 2.41 -2.39 22.47
CA ASP A 189 3.32 -1.51 23.21
C ASP A 189 2.62 -0.82 24.41
N HIS A 190 1.30 -0.62 24.33
CA HIS A 190 0.50 0.07 25.36
C HIS A 190 -0.47 -0.85 26.12
N GLY A 191 -0.38 -2.18 25.95
CA GLY A 191 -1.08 -3.15 26.81
C GLY A 191 -2.58 -3.36 26.54
N PHE A 192 -3.07 -3.05 25.34
CA PHE A 192 -4.46 -3.31 24.92
C PHE A 192 -4.58 -4.17 23.65
N TYR A 193 -3.56 -4.99 23.39
CA TYR A 193 -3.45 -5.90 22.25
C TYR A 193 -4.70 -6.74 21.98
N ASP A 194 -5.23 -7.43 23.00
CA ASP A 194 -6.36 -8.37 22.84
C ASP A 194 -7.62 -7.69 22.31
N LYS A 195 -7.86 -6.44 22.72
CA LYS A 195 -9.00 -5.67 22.25
C LYS A 195 -8.81 -5.24 20.80
N ALA A 196 -7.64 -4.72 20.47
CA ALA A 196 -7.33 -4.29 19.10
C ALA A 196 -7.32 -5.44 18.11
N ILE A 197 -6.67 -6.55 18.44
CA ILE A 197 -6.58 -7.70 17.55
C ILE A 197 -7.95 -8.32 17.28
N SER A 198 -8.82 -8.38 18.30
CA SER A 198 -10.20 -8.86 18.15
C SER A 198 -10.99 -7.98 17.18
N TYR A 199 -10.92 -6.65 17.35
CA TYR A 199 -11.60 -5.70 16.50
C TYR A 199 -11.11 -5.74 15.05
N PHE A 200 -9.80 -5.58 14.82
CA PHE A 200 -9.23 -5.53 13.47
C PHE A 200 -9.38 -6.87 12.75
N ARG A 201 -9.33 -8.00 13.46
CA ARG A 201 -9.65 -9.32 12.88
C ARG A 201 -11.04 -9.32 12.26
N ILE A 202 -12.06 -8.78 12.94
CA ILE A 202 -13.43 -8.71 12.42
C ILE A 202 -13.48 -7.77 11.21
N TRP A 203 -12.90 -6.58 11.32
CA TRP A 203 -12.89 -5.59 10.24
C TRP A 203 -12.21 -6.12 8.96
N PHE A 204 -11.03 -6.72 9.07
CA PHE A 204 -10.34 -7.35 7.95
C PHE A 204 -11.12 -8.53 7.37
N ASN A 205 -11.66 -9.41 8.22
CA ASN A 205 -12.44 -10.55 7.74
C ASN A 205 -13.69 -10.10 6.97
N ASN A 206 -14.42 -9.09 7.47
CA ASN A 206 -15.60 -8.57 6.80
C ASN A 206 -15.28 -8.02 5.41
N ALA A 207 -14.18 -7.25 5.29
CA ALA A 207 -13.82 -6.61 4.02
C ALA A 207 -13.13 -7.54 3.02
N LEU A 208 -12.33 -8.50 3.50
CA LEU A 208 -11.40 -9.27 2.67
C LEU A 208 -11.78 -10.74 2.47
N LYS A 209 -12.73 -11.27 3.25
CA LYS A 209 -13.20 -12.66 3.12
C LYS A 209 -14.58 -12.70 2.49
N SER A 210 -14.72 -13.47 1.40
CA SER A 210 -16.04 -13.68 0.76
C SER A 210 -16.74 -12.37 0.33
N ASN A 211 -15.97 -11.30 0.14
CA ASN A 211 -16.50 -10.02 -0.34
C ASN A 211 -16.68 -10.10 -1.86
N ALA A 212 -17.91 -10.32 -2.32
CA ALA A 212 -18.22 -10.41 -3.74
C ALA A 212 -17.88 -9.14 -4.54
N SER A 213 -17.71 -8.00 -3.86
CA SER A 213 -17.33 -6.73 -4.45
C SER A 213 -15.82 -6.53 -4.58
N LEU A 214 -15.01 -7.38 -3.94
CA LEU A 214 -13.56 -7.33 -4.02
C LEU A 214 -13.05 -7.89 -5.36
N ALA A 215 -12.16 -7.14 -6.00
CA ALA A 215 -11.35 -7.61 -7.12
C ALA A 215 -10.16 -8.39 -6.57
N PHE A 216 -9.29 -7.69 -5.85
CA PHE A 216 -8.22 -8.21 -5.02
C PHE A 216 -7.84 -7.14 -3.99
N ALA A 217 -7.09 -7.54 -2.96
CA ALA A 217 -6.50 -6.62 -2.01
C ALA A 217 -4.97 -6.76 -1.96
N VAL A 218 -4.28 -5.64 -1.72
CA VAL A 218 -2.85 -5.63 -1.38
C VAL A 218 -2.66 -4.98 -0.03
N LEU A 219 -1.98 -5.69 0.87
CA LEU A 219 -1.65 -5.22 2.20
C LEU A 219 -0.13 -5.11 2.32
N THR A 220 0.36 -4.13 3.06
CA THR A 220 1.79 -4.04 3.40
C THR A 220 1.97 -3.93 4.90
N GLY A 221 3.07 -4.50 5.42
CA GLY A 221 3.42 -4.36 6.84
C GLY A 221 4.83 -4.89 7.15
N VAL A 222 5.14 -4.99 8.44
CA VAL A 222 6.46 -5.42 8.94
C VAL A 222 6.38 -6.75 9.71
N LEU A 223 5.35 -6.92 10.54
CA LEU A 223 5.23 -8.00 11.51
C LEU A 223 4.47 -9.20 10.95
N ARG A 224 5.07 -10.40 11.11
CA ARG A 224 4.42 -11.68 10.78
C ARG A 224 3.45 -12.14 11.88
N ILE A 225 3.65 -11.76 13.13
CA ILE A 225 2.81 -12.19 14.26
C ILE A 225 1.39 -11.61 14.11
N ALA A 226 1.28 -10.34 13.71
CA ALA A 226 -0.01 -9.71 13.43
C ALA A 226 -0.79 -10.48 12.34
N LYS A 227 -0.10 -11.02 11.33
CA LYS A 227 -0.72 -11.87 10.31
C LYS A 227 -1.33 -13.13 10.91
N GLU A 228 -0.59 -13.88 11.73
CA GLU A 228 -1.10 -15.14 12.31
C GLU A 228 -2.30 -14.88 13.21
N SER A 229 -2.31 -13.75 13.92
CA SER A 229 -3.44 -13.36 14.77
C SER A 229 -4.63 -12.81 13.97
N ILE A 230 -4.46 -11.92 12.99
CA ILE A 230 -5.58 -11.33 12.22
C ILE A 230 -6.14 -12.34 11.22
N PHE A 231 -5.25 -13.05 10.51
CA PHE A 231 -5.61 -13.81 9.31
C PHE A 231 -5.68 -15.32 9.53
N SER A 232 -5.68 -15.79 10.79
CA SER A 232 -5.95 -17.20 11.12
C SER A 232 -7.27 -17.74 10.54
N GLY A 233 -8.23 -16.85 10.23
CA GLY A 233 -9.49 -17.19 9.57
C GLY A 233 -9.55 -16.94 8.06
N LEU A 234 -8.50 -16.39 7.43
CA LEU A 234 -8.46 -16.12 5.98
C LEU A 234 -7.77 -17.27 5.24
N ASN A 235 -8.55 -18.06 4.50
CA ASN A 235 -8.02 -19.16 3.69
C ASN A 235 -7.58 -18.70 2.28
N ASN A 236 -7.76 -17.41 1.95
CA ASN A 236 -7.53 -16.81 0.63
C ASN A 236 -6.30 -15.87 0.59
N LEU A 237 -5.51 -15.85 1.67
CA LEU A 237 -4.36 -14.95 1.82
C LEU A 237 -3.08 -15.53 1.18
N LYS A 238 -2.56 -14.83 0.18
CA LYS A 238 -1.24 -15.08 -0.40
C LYS A 238 -0.20 -14.20 0.28
N VAL A 239 0.76 -14.81 0.96
CA VAL A 239 1.80 -14.07 1.69
C VAL A 239 3.12 -14.09 0.94
N CYS A 240 3.61 -12.89 0.62
CA CYS A 240 4.90 -12.69 -0.02
C CYS A 240 5.82 -12.00 1.00
N SER A 241 6.62 -12.81 1.69
CA SER A 241 7.54 -12.37 2.74
C SER A 241 8.94 -12.15 2.17
N VAL A 242 9.92 -11.87 3.04
CA VAL A 242 11.34 -11.77 2.67
C VAL A 242 11.86 -13.07 2.05
N MET A 243 11.26 -14.20 2.42
CA MET A 243 11.74 -15.55 2.06
C MET A 243 11.10 -16.10 0.78
N THR A 244 10.14 -15.40 0.18
CA THR A 244 9.47 -15.85 -1.05
C THR A 244 10.08 -15.19 -2.27
N ARG A 245 10.41 -15.99 -3.31
CA ARG A 245 10.89 -15.45 -4.60
C ARG A 245 9.88 -14.52 -5.27
N MET A 246 8.60 -14.77 -5.07
CA MET A 246 7.54 -13.94 -5.63
C MET A 246 7.56 -12.54 -4.99
N TYR A 247 7.65 -11.52 -5.83
CA TYR A 247 7.75 -10.10 -5.47
C TYR A 247 9.02 -9.73 -4.67
N ALA A 248 10.09 -10.52 -4.76
CA ALA A 248 11.33 -10.31 -4.00
C ALA A 248 11.96 -8.92 -4.26
N ASP A 249 11.96 -8.49 -5.53
CA ASP A 249 12.58 -7.27 -6.05
C ASP A 249 11.63 -6.07 -6.21
N VAL A 250 10.35 -6.25 -5.88
CA VAL A 250 9.31 -5.20 -5.98
C VAL A 250 9.58 -4.01 -5.07
N MET A 251 10.25 -4.25 -3.94
CA MET A 251 10.58 -3.26 -2.93
C MET A 251 12.04 -3.41 -2.54
N GLY A 252 12.79 -2.30 -2.55
CA GLY A 252 14.25 -2.35 -2.44
C GLY A 252 14.95 -2.17 -3.79
N PHE A 253 16.28 -2.11 -3.75
CA PHE A 253 17.12 -2.02 -4.94
C PHE A 253 17.98 -3.25 -5.12
N THR A 254 18.02 -3.80 -6.32
CA THR A 254 18.93 -4.88 -6.71
C THR A 254 20.33 -4.32 -6.96
N PRO A 255 21.40 -5.15 -6.92
CA PRO A 255 22.75 -4.72 -7.29
C PRO A 255 22.82 -4.10 -8.69
N TYR A 256 22.00 -4.59 -9.63
CA TYR A 256 21.91 -4.03 -10.97
C TYR A 256 21.36 -2.60 -10.96
N GLU A 257 20.31 -2.35 -10.18
CA GLU A 257 19.73 -1.02 -10.05
C GLU A 257 20.67 -0.05 -9.36
N ILE A 258 21.37 -0.48 -8.31
CA ILE A 258 22.42 0.33 -7.66
C ILE A 258 23.51 0.71 -8.67
N LYS A 259 23.96 -0.25 -9.48
CA LYS A 259 24.96 0.01 -10.53
C LYS A 259 24.44 1.02 -11.56
N LYS A 260 23.19 0.86 -12.01
CA LYS A 260 22.56 1.77 -12.96
C LYS A 260 22.40 3.17 -12.36
N MET A 261 21.97 3.29 -11.10
CA MET A 261 21.90 4.57 -10.38
C MET A 261 23.26 5.26 -10.32
N ALA A 262 24.33 4.52 -9.98
CA ALA A 262 25.67 5.09 -9.96
C ALA A 262 26.12 5.60 -11.34
N GLN A 263 25.74 4.92 -12.42
CA GLN A 263 26.03 5.36 -13.79
C GLN A 263 25.24 6.62 -14.15
N ASP A 264 23.93 6.60 -13.91
CA ASP A 264 23.05 7.73 -14.24
C ASP A 264 23.43 9.01 -13.47
N LEU A 265 24.00 8.86 -12.27
CA LEU A 265 24.42 9.96 -11.39
C LEU A 265 25.93 10.29 -11.49
N ALA A 266 26.69 9.61 -12.36
CA ALA A 266 28.15 9.75 -12.50
C ALA A 266 28.93 9.55 -11.17
N MET A 267 28.52 8.54 -10.38
CA MET A 267 29.08 8.17 -9.08
C MET A 267 29.60 6.71 -9.05
N GLU A 268 30.08 6.16 -10.17
CA GLU A 268 30.51 4.76 -10.25
C GLU A 268 31.64 4.40 -9.28
N GLY A 269 32.51 5.37 -8.96
CA GLY A 269 33.59 5.19 -7.98
C GLY A 269 33.12 4.93 -6.55
N ALA A 270 31.84 5.19 -6.24
CA ALA A 270 31.24 5.03 -4.93
C ALA A 270 30.52 3.68 -4.75
N LEU A 271 30.47 2.84 -5.79
CA LEU A 271 29.76 1.55 -5.77
C LEU A 271 30.30 0.57 -4.73
N SER A 272 31.63 0.49 -4.60
CA SER A 272 32.28 -0.34 -3.58
C SER A 272 31.91 0.11 -2.16
N ASP A 273 31.76 1.42 -1.95
CA ASP A 273 31.43 1.98 -0.65
C ASP A 273 29.98 1.65 -0.27
N ILE A 274 29.04 1.74 -1.22
CA ILE A 274 27.64 1.35 -0.98
C ILE A 274 27.52 -0.12 -0.61
N GLN A 275 28.22 -0.99 -1.35
CA GLN A 275 28.21 -2.43 -1.10
C GLN A 275 28.81 -2.77 0.26
N ALA A 276 29.91 -2.10 0.65
CA ALA A 276 30.55 -2.30 1.93
C ALA A 276 29.73 -1.73 3.11
N TRP A 277 29.00 -0.64 2.92
CA TRP A 277 28.30 0.06 4.02
C TRP A 277 26.90 -0.45 4.29
N TYR A 278 26.21 -0.97 3.28
CA TYR A 278 24.80 -1.31 3.36
C TYR A 278 24.51 -2.77 3.02
N ASP A 279 25.47 -3.66 3.32
CA ASP A 279 25.45 -5.11 3.11
C ASP A 279 24.02 -5.62 3.01
N GLY A 280 23.63 -5.98 1.77
CA GLY A 280 22.25 -6.07 1.35
C GLY A 280 21.44 -7.05 2.19
N TYR A 281 20.13 -6.89 2.20
CA TYR A 281 19.25 -7.92 2.75
C TYR A 281 19.15 -9.06 1.74
N HIS A 282 19.32 -10.31 2.18
CA HIS A 282 19.06 -11.48 1.32
C HIS A 282 17.56 -11.79 1.27
N PHE A 283 16.92 -11.52 0.13
CA PHE A 283 15.52 -11.83 -0.17
C PHE A 283 15.45 -13.00 -1.15
N GLY A 284 15.12 -14.21 -0.65
CA GLY A 284 15.22 -15.43 -1.46
C GLY A 284 16.67 -15.67 -1.88
N ASP A 285 16.94 -15.63 -3.19
CA ASP A 285 18.29 -15.79 -3.77
C ASP A 285 18.85 -14.47 -4.32
N GLN A 286 18.28 -13.32 -3.94
CA GLN A 286 18.72 -12.00 -4.40
C GLN A 286 19.13 -11.10 -3.24
N ASP A 287 20.18 -10.31 -3.48
CA ASP A 287 20.54 -9.21 -2.60
C ASP A 287 19.65 -8.01 -2.89
N ILE A 288 19.05 -7.45 -1.86
CA ILE A 288 18.22 -6.26 -1.97
C ILE A 288 18.68 -5.22 -0.95
N TYR A 289 19.07 -4.06 -1.46
CA TYR A 289 19.49 -2.93 -0.66
C TYR A 289 18.28 -2.14 -0.17
N ASN A 290 18.39 -1.63 1.06
CA ASN A 290 17.39 -0.76 1.64
C ASN A 290 17.32 0.58 0.87
N PRO A 291 16.15 0.96 0.32
CA PRO A 291 16.00 2.19 -0.47
C PRO A 291 16.39 3.45 0.29
N TRP A 292 15.99 3.58 1.55
CA TRP A 292 16.29 4.78 2.33
C TRP A 292 17.80 4.99 2.51
N SER A 293 18.52 3.93 2.85
CA SER A 293 19.98 3.98 2.99
C SER A 293 20.65 4.43 1.68
N VAL A 294 20.26 3.81 0.56
CA VAL A 294 20.81 4.11 -0.76
C VAL A 294 20.45 5.52 -1.23
N ILE A 295 19.18 5.92 -1.08
CA ILE A 295 18.71 7.27 -1.44
C ILE A 295 19.48 8.33 -0.64
N ASN A 296 19.72 8.11 0.66
CA ASN A 296 20.51 9.04 1.46
C ASN A 296 21.98 9.10 1.04
N PHE A 297 22.55 7.95 0.66
CA PHE A 297 23.91 7.90 0.13
C PHE A 297 24.06 8.79 -1.11
N TYR A 298 23.12 8.70 -2.06
CA TYR A 298 23.15 9.50 -3.28
C TYR A 298 22.65 10.96 -3.10
N ASN A 299 21.96 11.28 -2.01
CA ASN A 299 21.44 12.64 -1.76
C ASN A 299 22.46 13.58 -1.07
N GLY A 300 23.44 13.07 -0.33
CA GLY A 300 24.33 13.91 0.49
C GLY A 300 25.81 13.52 0.43
N PRO A 301 26.71 14.41 0.87
CA PRO A 301 28.10 14.05 1.12
C PRO A 301 28.17 13.16 2.36
N LEU A 302 28.36 11.85 2.16
CA LEU A 302 28.70 10.79 3.13
C LEU A 302 28.50 11.15 4.62
N VAL A 303 27.26 11.06 5.11
CA VAL A 303 27.01 11.04 6.57
C VAL A 303 26.83 9.59 7.00
N LYS A 304 27.86 9.03 7.66
CA LYS A 304 27.78 7.76 8.38
C LYS A 304 26.60 7.79 9.33
N THR A 305 25.53 7.09 9.00
CA THR A 305 24.47 6.77 9.95
C THR A 305 24.65 5.31 10.32
N THR A 306 25.33 5.06 11.44
CA THR A 306 25.25 3.80 12.18
C THR A 306 23.81 3.63 12.64
N PHE A 307 23.12 2.61 12.13
CA PHE A 307 21.89 2.07 12.70
C PHE A 307 22.23 0.98 13.71
#